data_AF-V5I5U1-F1
#
_entry.id   AF-V5I5U1-F1
#
_cell.length_a   1.000
_cell.length_b   1.000
_cell.length_c   1.000
_cell.angle_alpha   90.00
_cell.angle_beta   90.00
_cell.angle_gamma   90.00
#
_symmetry.space_group_name_H-M   'P 1'
#
loop_
_entity.id
_entity.type
_entity.pdbx_description
1 polymer ?
#
loop_
_entity_poly.entity_id
_entity_poly.type
_entity_poly.pdbx_seq_one_letter_code
_entity_poly.pdbx_strand_id
1 'polypeptide(L)'
;GGDPGIVNQKTPTTLLLNPDGEFHSFGFTARDVYHDLDTQEAKRWMFFEKFKMTLHSSESLSRDTEIAAANGKPMPALTVFAHALRYFRDQALKELSEQSATTILPDDVRWVVIVPAIWRQPAK
;
A
#
# COMPACT_ATOMS: atom_id res chain seq x y z
N GLY A 1 12.57 -32.38 -10.14
CA GLY A 1 11.15 -32.08 -10.35
C GLY A 1 10.85 -30.78 -9.65
N GLY A 2 10.40 -29.77 -10.38
CA GLY A 2 9.94 -28.50 -9.83
C GLY A 2 8.78 -28.04 -10.71
N ASP A 3 7.61 -27.88 -10.11
CA ASP A 3 6.39 -27.48 -10.82
C ASP A 3 6.55 -26.08 -11.43
N PRO A 4 6.40 -25.94 -12.77
CA PRO A 4 6.38 -24.67 -13.45
C PRO A 4 4.92 -24.19 -13.52
N GLY A 5 4.40 -23.51 -12.51
CA GLY A 5 2.98 -23.12 -12.55
C GLY A 5 2.51 -21.98 -11.67
N ILE A 6 3.18 -21.70 -10.55
CA ILE A 6 2.79 -20.58 -9.69
C ILE A 6 3.92 -19.56 -9.72
N VAL A 7 3.81 -18.56 -10.59
CA VAL A 7 4.65 -17.38 -10.48
C VAL A 7 4.27 -16.74 -9.16
N ASN A 8 5.13 -16.90 -8.16
CA ASN A 8 4.97 -16.37 -6.81
C ASN A 8 5.22 -14.84 -6.86
N GLN A 9 4.39 -14.12 -7.62
CA GLN A 9 4.52 -12.68 -7.80
C GLN A 9 4.12 -12.00 -6.50
N LYS A 10 5.12 -11.49 -5.77
CA LYS A 10 4.89 -10.64 -4.62
C LYS A 10 4.09 -9.42 -5.06
N THR A 11 2.98 -9.15 -4.39
CA THR A 11 2.18 -7.94 -4.64
C THR A 11 3.08 -6.71 -4.51
N PRO A 12 3.15 -5.84 -5.53
CA PRO A 12 3.94 -4.63 -5.46
C PRO A 12 3.39 -3.73 -4.36
N THR A 13 4.29 -2.98 -3.70
CA THR A 13 3.89 -1.95 -2.73
C THR A 13 3.58 -0.68 -3.51
N THR A 14 2.42 -0.67 -4.16
CA THR A 14 1.92 0.39 -5.02
C THR A 14 0.54 0.83 -4.56
N LEU A 15 0.36 2.14 -4.41
CA LEU A 15 -0.91 2.76 -4.03
C LEU A 15 -1.32 3.74 -5.12
N LEU A 16 -2.58 3.70 -5.52
CA LEU A 16 -3.18 4.68 -6.41
C LEU A 16 -4.31 5.39 -5.67
N LEU A 17 -4.23 6.71 -5.58
CA LEU A 17 -5.31 7.57 -5.11
C LEU A 17 -5.90 8.33 -6.30
N ASN A 18 -7.21 8.56 -6.23
CA ASN A 18 -7.91 9.40 -7.19
C ASN A 18 -7.49 10.89 -7.04
N PRO A 19 -7.91 11.78 -7.96
CA PRO A 19 -7.56 13.20 -7.89
C PRO A 19 -7.97 13.92 -6.59
N ASP A 20 -8.96 13.39 -5.88
CA ASP A 20 -9.47 13.93 -4.60
C ASP A 20 -8.69 13.40 -3.39
N GLY A 21 -7.72 12.52 -3.60
CA GLY A 21 -6.91 11.93 -2.52
C GLY A 21 -7.52 10.73 -1.83
N GLU A 22 -8.59 10.17 -2.39
CA GLU A 22 -9.22 8.97 -1.86
C GLU A 22 -8.59 7.71 -2.43
N PHE A 23 -8.68 6.62 -1.66
CA PHE A 23 -8.18 5.31 -2.05
C PHE A 23 -8.91 4.81 -3.30
N HIS A 24 -8.16 4.53 -4.36
CA HIS A 24 -8.70 3.83 -5.52
C HIS A 24 -8.33 2.33 -5.48
N SER A 25 -7.04 2.03 -5.43
CA SER A 25 -6.55 0.65 -5.52
C SER A 25 -5.15 0.48 -4.94
N PHE A 26 -4.78 -0.77 -4.66
CA PHE A 26 -3.45 -1.17 -4.21
C PHE A 26 -2.88 -2.30 -5.08
N GLY A 27 -1.55 -2.49 -5.05
CA GLY A 27 -0.90 -3.63 -5.67
C GLY A 27 -0.93 -3.62 -7.19
N PHE A 28 -1.10 -4.80 -7.79
CA PHE A 28 -1.13 -4.95 -9.25
C PHE A 28 -2.21 -4.08 -9.89
N THR A 29 -3.42 -4.07 -9.34
CA THR A 29 -4.51 -3.21 -9.82
C THR A 29 -4.13 -1.73 -9.84
N ALA A 30 -3.48 -1.23 -8.79
CA ALA A 30 -3.02 0.16 -8.76
C ALA A 30 -1.99 0.48 -9.85
N ARG A 31 -1.07 -0.46 -10.09
CA ARG A 31 -0.07 -0.31 -11.14
C ARG A 31 -0.73 -0.33 -12.50
N ASP A 32 -1.53 -1.34 -12.78
CA ASP A 32 -2.09 -1.57 -14.11
C ASP A 32 -3.05 -0.42 -14.48
N VAL A 33 -3.96 -0.03 -13.57
CA VAL A 33 -4.84 1.14 -13.79
C VAL A 33 -4.04 2.40 -14.09
N TYR A 34 -3.00 2.72 -13.31
CA TYR A 34 -2.23 3.95 -13.54
C TYR A 34 -1.52 3.97 -14.90
N HIS A 35 -1.00 2.82 -15.35
CA HIS A 35 -0.29 2.72 -16.63
C HIS A 35 -1.23 2.66 -17.83
N ASP A 36 -2.51 2.34 -17.61
CA ASP A 36 -3.56 2.38 -18.63
C ASP A 36 -4.19 3.78 -18.79
N LEU A 37 -3.98 4.71 -17.83
CA LEU A 37 -4.45 6.09 -17.93
C LEU A 37 -3.75 6.84 -19.06
N ASP A 38 -4.47 7.77 -19.69
CA ASP A 38 -3.83 8.73 -20.60
C ASP A 38 -2.86 9.65 -19.83
N THR A 39 -1.86 10.18 -20.53
CA THR A 39 -0.78 10.96 -19.90
C THR A 39 -1.28 12.26 -19.23
N GLN A 40 -2.40 12.85 -19.68
CA GLN A 40 -2.96 14.05 -19.05
C GLN A 40 -3.77 13.70 -17.81
N GLU A 41 -4.50 12.58 -17.85
CA GLU A 41 -5.24 12.06 -16.72
C GLU A 41 -4.30 11.58 -15.61
N ALA A 42 -3.25 10.82 -15.95
CA ALA A 42 -2.25 10.32 -14.99
C ALA A 42 -1.63 11.43 -14.13
N LYS A 43 -1.48 12.65 -14.67
CA LYS A 43 -0.98 13.82 -13.90
C LYS A 43 -1.92 14.24 -12.76
N ARG A 44 -3.21 13.95 -12.86
CA ARG A 44 -4.21 14.31 -11.85
C ARG A 44 -4.23 13.32 -10.69
N TRP A 45 -3.97 12.05 -10.99
CA TRP A 45 -3.95 10.93 -10.07
C TRP A 45 -2.66 10.90 -9.24
N MET A 46 -2.72 10.33 -8.03
CA MET A 46 -1.56 10.22 -7.15
C MET A 46 -1.13 8.75 -7.04
N PHE A 47 -0.09 8.41 -7.79
CA PHE A 47 0.52 7.09 -7.81
C PHE A 47 1.78 7.04 -6.95
N PHE A 48 1.84 6.11 -6.01
CA PHE A 48 2.97 5.89 -5.13
C PHE A 48 3.53 4.49 -5.36
N GLU A 49 4.83 4.39 -5.69
CA GLU A 49 5.54 3.11 -5.80
C GLU A 49 6.65 3.04 -4.75
N LYS A 50 6.85 1.85 -4.14
CA LYS A 50 7.96 1.56 -3.23
C LYS A 50 8.08 2.55 -2.05
N PHE A 51 6.96 3.15 -1.64
CA PHE A 51 6.91 4.19 -0.60
C PHE A 51 7.42 3.74 0.79
N LYS A 52 7.54 2.42 1.04
CA LYS A 52 8.27 1.87 2.21
C LYS A 52 9.71 2.34 2.29
N MET A 53 10.34 2.65 1.15
CA MET A 53 11.73 3.09 1.11
C MET A 53 11.92 4.45 1.79
N THR A 54 10.89 5.30 1.85
CA THR A 54 10.95 6.57 2.58
C THR A 54 11.31 6.37 4.05
N LEU A 55 10.79 5.31 4.69
CA LEU A 55 11.08 4.97 6.08
C LEU A 55 12.52 4.45 6.30
N HIS A 56 13.17 4.00 5.25
CA HIS A 56 14.56 3.54 5.30
C HIS A 56 15.55 4.65 4.95
N SER A 57 15.26 5.46 3.93
CA SER A 57 16.21 6.43 3.37
C SER A 57 16.17 7.81 4.02
N SER A 58 15.11 8.15 4.76
CA SER A 58 15.00 9.46 5.40
C SER A 58 15.78 9.50 6.72
N GLU A 59 16.67 10.49 6.84
CA GLU A 59 17.45 10.71 8.07
C GLU A 59 16.63 11.36 9.18
N SER A 60 15.61 12.14 8.81
CA SER A 60 14.76 12.94 9.70
C SER A 60 13.29 12.55 9.54
N LEU A 61 12.94 11.34 9.95
CA LEU A 61 11.54 10.90 9.99
C LEU A 61 10.80 11.56 11.14
N SER A 62 9.62 12.06 10.83
CA SER A 62 8.68 12.66 11.77
C SER A 62 7.24 12.32 11.37
N ARG A 63 6.27 12.63 12.23
CA ARG A 63 4.84 12.50 11.89
C ARG A 63 4.41 13.37 10.72
N ASP A 64 5.18 14.43 10.44
CA ASP A 64 4.94 15.38 9.36
C ASP A 64 5.68 14.99 8.07
N THR A 65 6.32 13.81 8.03
CA THR A 65 6.98 13.33 6.81
C THR A 65 5.96 13.16 5.69
N GLU A 66 6.27 13.72 4.53
CA GLU A 66 5.47 13.57 3.32
C GLU A 66 6.15 12.66 2.29
N ILE A 67 5.36 12.05 1.44
CA ILE A 67 5.79 11.24 0.30
C ILE A 67 5.22 11.90 -0.95
N ALA A 68 6.08 12.16 -1.94
CA ALA A 68 5.64 12.66 -3.23
C ALA A 68 5.08 11.50 -4.08
N ALA A 69 3.89 11.71 -4.66
CA ALA A 69 3.37 10.87 -5.73
C ALA A 69 4.16 11.08 -7.03
N ALA A 70 3.97 10.21 -8.02
CA ALA A 70 4.61 10.31 -9.33
C ALA A 70 4.34 11.64 -10.07
N ASN A 71 3.23 12.32 -9.76
CA ASN A 71 2.92 13.65 -10.28
C ASN A 71 3.51 14.80 -9.46
N GLY A 72 4.33 14.50 -8.44
CA GLY A 72 4.97 15.48 -7.56
C GLY A 72 4.09 16.00 -6.41
N LYS A 73 2.80 15.61 -6.33
CA LYS A 73 1.95 16.04 -5.21
C LYS A 73 2.39 15.35 -3.91
N PRO A 74 2.61 16.10 -2.82
CA PRO A 74 2.94 15.51 -1.53
C PRO A 74 1.70 14.93 -0.85
N MET A 75 1.90 13.88 -0.05
CA MET A 75 0.89 13.31 0.84
C MET A 75 1.55 12.88 2.16
N PRO A 76 0.91 13.07 3.33
CA PRO A 76 1.47 12.57 4.58
C PRO A 76 1.79 11.08 4.51
N ALA A 77 2.99 10.70 4.93
CA ALA A 77 3.45 9.32 4.92
C ALA A 77 2.49 8.41 5.69
N LEU A 78 2.03 8.86 6.87
CA LEU A 78 1.05 8.14 7.68
C LEU A 78 -0.22 7.81 6.90
N THR A 79 -0.73 8.75 6.08
CA THR A 79 -1.90 8.53 5.23
C THR A 79 -1.63 7.45 4.17
N VAL A 80 -0.49 7.53 3.48
CA VAL A 80 -0.08 6.53 2.47
C VAL A 80 0.03 5.12 3.08
N PHE A 81 0.70 5.00 4.23
CA PHE A 81 0.82 3.71 4.94
C PHE A 81 -0.52 3.21 5.48
N ALA A 82 -1.37 4.09 6.02
CA ALA A 82 -2.69 3.73 6.52
C ALA A 82 -3.58 3.16 5.42
N HIS A 83 -3.56 3.75 4.21
CA HIS A 83 -4.28 3.19 3.06
C HIS A 83 -3.82 1.76 2.71
N ALA A 84 -2.51 1.53 2.69
CA ALA A 84 -1.95 0.21 2.40
C ALA A 84 -2.33 -0.82 3.48
N LEU A 85 -2.19 -0.48 4.76
CA LEU A 85 -2.55 -1.36 5.87
C LEU A 85 -4.06 -1.65 5.91
N ARG A 86 -4.89 -0.64 5.64
CA ARG A 86 -6.34 -0.79 5.53
C ARG A 86 -6.71 -1.77 4.41
N TYR A 87 -6.09 -1.65 3.24
CA TYR A 87 -6.30 -2.60 2.14
C TYR A 87 -6.01 -4.04 2.57
N PHE A 88 -4.86 -4.31 3.20
CA PHE A 88 -4.52 -5.66 3.65
C PHE A 88 -5.49 -6.19 4.71
N ARG A 89 -5.88 -5.34 5.67
CA ARG A 89 -6.87 -5.70 6.68
C ARG A 89 -8.20 -6.09 6.03
N ASP A 90 -8.70 -5.26 5.13
CA ASP A 90 -10.02 -5.46 4.52
C ASP A 90 -10.02 -6.69 3.59
N GLN A 91 -8.94 -6.94 2.83
CA GLN A 91 -8.77 -8.17 2.05
C GLN A 91 -8.73 -9.42 2.93
N ALA A 92 -7.92 -9.40 4.00
CA ALA A 92 -7.82 -10.55 4.90
C ALA A 92 -9.14 -10.85 5.60
N LEU A 93 -9.88 -9.84 6.07
CA LEU A 93 -11.19 -10.03 6.69
C LEU A 93 -12.22 -10.58 5.70
N LYS A 94 -12.19 -10.09 4.45
CA LYS A 94 -13.04 -10.61 3.38
C LYS A 94 -12.76 -12.09 3.13
N GLU A 95 -11.50 -12.45 2.88
CA GLU A 95 -11.10 -13.83 2.60
C GLU A 95 -11.41 -14.78 3.77
N LEU A 96 -11.14 -14.36 5.00
CA LEU A 96 -11.45 -15.15 6.20
C LEU A 96 -12.96 -15.35 6.38
N SER A 97 -13.76 -14.32 6.14
CA SER A 97 -15.22 -14.42 6.25
C SER A 97 -15.81 -15.34 5.18
N GLU A 98 -15.31 -15.26 3.95
CA GLU A 98 -15.71 -16.14 2.84
C GLU A 98 -15.37 -17.60 3.13
N GLN A 99 -14.20 -17.88 3.71
CA GLN A 99 -13.76 -19.24 4.03
C GLN A 99 -14.42 -19.84 5.27
N SER A 100 -14.79 -19.02 6.25
CA SER A 100 -15.40 -19.47 7.52
C SER A 100 -16.93 -19.56 7.48
N ALA A 101 -17.56 -19.16 6.37
CA ALA A 101 -19.02 -19.02 6.23
C ALA A 101 -19.67 -18.19 7.35
N THR A 102 -18.90 -17.34 8.03
CA THR A 102 -19.31 -16.47 9.13
C THR A 102 -18.59 -15.13 8.97
N THR A 103 -19.23 -14.03 9.36
CA THR A 103 -18.58 -12.72 9.32
C THR A 103 -17.50 -12.63 10.41
N ILE A 104 -16.25 -12.41 9.98
CA ILE A 104 -15.12 -12.10 10.86
C ILE A 104 -14.98 -10.58 10.96
N LEU A 105 -14.97 -10.06 12.18
CA LEU A 105 -14.83 -8.63 12.46
C LEU A 105 -13.37 -8.25 12.72
N PRO A 106 -13.00 -6.97 12.57
CA PRO A 106 -11.64 -6.50 12.87
C PRO A 106 -11.14 -6.86 14.27
N ASP A 107 -12.04 -6.89 15.26
CA ASP A 107 -11.74 -7.16 16.67
C ASP A 107 -11.51 -8.65 16.96
N ASP A 108 -11.90 -9.53 16.03
CA ASP A 108 -11.65 -10.98 16.13
C ASP A 108 -10.19 -11.34 15.76
N VAL A 109 -9.44 -10.38 15.21
CA VAL A 109 -8.10 -10.61 14.66
C VAL A 109 -7.04 -9.79 15.39
N ARG A 110 -5.97 -10.46 15.82
CA ARG A 110 -4.75 -9.78 16.30
C ARG A 110 -3.79 -9.53 15.15
N TRP A 111 -3.57 -8.26 14.83
CA TRP A 111 -2.68 -7.84 13.75
C TRP A 111 -1.24 -7.68 14.23
N VAL A 112 -0.27 -8.20 13.47
CA VAL A 112 1.16 -8.02 13.71
C VAL A 112 1.79 -7.47 12.45
N VAL A 113 2.44 -6.30 12.56
CA VAL A 113 3.21 -5.69 11.46
C VAL A 113 4.69 -5.94 11.71
N ILE A 114 5.37 -6.54 10.73
CA ILE A 114 6.80 -6.82 10.81
C ILE A 114 7.55 -5.72 10.07
N VAL A 115 8.56 -5.16 10.72
CA VAL A 115 9.46 -4.15 10.15
C VAL A 115 10.90 -4.66 10.15
N PRO A 116 11.74 -4.27 9.16
CA PRO A 116 13.15 -4.65 9.14
C PRO A 116 13.90 -4.20 10.41
N ALA A 117 14.77 -5.07 10.94
CA ALA A 117 15.54 -4.76 12.15
C ALA A 117 16.48 -3.54 11.99
N ILE A 118 16.93 -3.28 10.76
CA ILE A 118 17.82 -2.16 10.40
C ILE A 118 17.12 -0.79 10.45
N TRP A 119 15.79 -0.74 10.56
CA TRP A 119 15.05 0.52 10.64
C TRP A 119 15.30 1.23 11.99
N ARG A 120 15.49 2.55 11.93
CA ARG A 120 15.65 3.41 13.11
C ARG A 120 14.33 3.50 13.89
N GLN A 121 14.41 3.87 15.17
CA GLN A 121 13.21 3.95 16.02
C GLN A 121 12.08 4.83 15.47
N PRO A 122 12.32 6.00 14.85
CA PRO A 122 11.26 6.81 14.27
C PRO A 122 10.52 6.17 13.07
N ALA A 123 11.13 5.16 12.43
CA ALA A 123 10.53 4.40 11.33
C ALA A 123 9.66 3.22 11.80
N LYS A 124 9.74 2.88 13.09
CA LYS A 124 8.96 1.81 13.73
C LYS A 124 7.73 2.40 14.40
#